data_AF-A0A7V4BSS8-F1
#
_entry.id   AF-A0A7V4BSS8-F1
#
_cell.length_a   1.000
_cell.length_b   1.000
_cell.length_c   1.000
_cell.angle_alpha   90.00
_cell.angle_beta   90.00
_cell.angle_gamma   90.00
#
_symmetry.space_group_name_H-M   'P 1'
#
loop_
_entity.id
_entity.type
_entity.pdbx_description
1 polymer ?
#
loop_
_entity_poly.entity_id
_entity_poly.type
_entity_poly.pdbx_seq_one_letter_code
_entity_poly.pdbx_strand_id
1 'polypeptide(L)'
;MLFRITPAVKNLIIINTLMLIIAWLSSAYFSVDLNSILGLHFFKSENFHLYQYVTYMFMHGGFWHLFFNMYALFMFGIILEQVWGSKRFLIFYFVTGIGAALVHTAVNYTQIIPMIRDAHSFINTPSPELFNAFIRAHISDPNREIFTFIKAWSLTPNDLDMINQAIQMVNAHIQMTLNIPTVGASGAVFGVLLAFGMLFPNTQLMLLIPPIPIKAKYFVLLYGGLELFLALQQPGSQIAHFAHLGGMLFGYLMLRYWRYDRNTFYY
;
A
#
# COMPACT_ATOMS: atom_id res chain seq x y z
N MET A 1 -16.16 -18.46 28.52
CA MET A 1 -16.20 -19.03 27.15
C MET A 1 -15.00 -18.44 26.41
N LEU A 2 -13.91 -19.19 26.24
CA LEU A 2 -12.72 -18.71 25.52
C LEU A 2 -13.14 -18.17 24.14
N PHE A 3 -12.61 -17.02 23.74
CA PHE A 3 -12.92 -16.32 22.50
C PHE A 3 -12.92 -17.28 21.30
N ARG A 4 -14.10 -17.71 20.84
CA ARG A 4 -14.23 -18.39 19.56
C ARG A 4 -14.02 -17.34 18.48
N ILE A 5 -12.92 -17.46 17.74
CA ILE A 5 -12.65 -16.64 16.56
C ILE A 5 -13.83 -16.77 15.60
N THR A 6 -14.35 -15.65 15.13
CA THR A 6 -15.49 -15.61 14.22
C THR A 6 -15.11 -16.20 12.85
N PRO A 7 -16.06 -16.79 12.11
CA PRO A 7 -15.75 -17.58 10.91
C PRO A 7 -14.98 -16.81 9.83
N ALA A 8 -15.38 -15.59 9.47
CA ALA A 8 -14.75 -14.84 8.40
C ALA A 8 -13.35 -14.36 8.80
N VAL A 9 -13.18 -13.79 9.99
CA VAL A 9 -11.86 -13.38 10.50
C VAL A 9 -10.91 -14.58 10.57
N LYS A 10 -11.38 -15.72 11.09
CA LYS A 10 -10.59 -16.95 11.12
C LYS A 10 -10.12 -17.36 9.72
N ASN A 11 -11.03 -17.37 8.75
CA ASN A 11 -10.71 -17.77 7.39
C ASN A 11 -9.73 -16.79 6.73
N LEU A 12 -9.91 -15.47 6.92
CA LEU A 12 -8.96 -14.47 6.42
C LEU A 12 -7.56 -14.66 7.02
N ILE A 13 -7.45 -14.89 8.33
CA ILE A 13 -6.16 -15.15 8.98
C ILE A 13 -5.49 -16.40 8.41
N ILE A 14 -6.26 -17.50 8.27
CA ILE A 14 -5.74 -18.76 7.71
C ILE A 14 -5.27 -18.55 6.27
N ILE A 15 -6.09 -17.94 5.41
CA ILE A 15 -5.74 -17.73 3.99
C ILE A 15 -4.48 -16.88 3.87
N ASN A 16 -4.39 -15.76 4.59
CA ASN A 16 -3.21 -14.89 4.52
C ASN A 16 -1.93 -15.57 5.05
N THR A 17 -2.06 -16.38 6.11
CA THR A 17 -0.94 -17.16 6.63
C THR A 17 -0.47 -18.21 5.63
N LEU A 18 -1.40 -18.94 5.01
CA LEU A 18 -1.08 -19.91 3.97
C LEU A 18 -0.45 -19.24 2.75
N MET A 19 -0.97 -18.08 2.33
CA MET A 19 -0.42 -17.34 1.19
C MET A 19 1.01 -16.87 1.44
N LEU A 20 1.36 -16.44 2.66
CA LEU A 20 2.75 -16.11 2.99
C LEU A 20 3.66 -17.34 2.90
N ILE A 21 3.22 -18.49 3.42
CA ILE A 21 3.98 -19.74 3.36
C ILE A 21 4.14 -20.18 1.89
N ILE A 22 3.07 -20.14 1.10
CA ILE A 22 3.08 -20.50 -0.31
C ILE A 22 4.00 -19.56 -1.10
N ALA A 23 3.97 -18.25 -0.85
CA ALA A 23 4.88 -17.29 -1.47
C ALA A 23 6.35 -17.61 -1.16
N TRP A 24 6.65 -17.93 0.10
CA TRP A 24 8.00 -18.31 0.51
C TRP A 24 8.46 -19.61 -0.16
N LEU A 25 7.62 -20.66 -0.15
CA LEU A 25 7.93 -21.94 -0.80
C LEU A 25 8.09 -21.79 -2.32
N SER A 26 7.21 -21.01 -2.95
CA SER A 26 7.23 -20.71 -4.38
C SER A 26 8.57 -20.06 -4.78
N SER A 27 9.00 -19.06 -4.04
CA SER A 27 10.28 -18.39 -4.28
C SER A 27 11.47 -19.33 -4.03
N ALA A 28 11.46 -20.07 -2.91
CA ALA A 28 12.58 -20.92 -2.50
C ALA A 28 12.80 -22.14 -3.39
N TYR A 29 11.74 -22.79 -3.87
CA TYR A 29 11.83 -24.07 -4.57
C TYR A 29 11.56 -23.98 -6.07
N PHE A 30 10.83 -22.96 -6.53
CA PHE A 30 10.40 -22.83 -7.92
C PHE A 30 10.94 -21.57 -8.60
N SER A 31 11.66 -20.71 -7.88
CA SER A 31 12.12 -19.39 -8.38
C SER A 31 10.95 -18.51 -8.88
N VAL A 32 9.75 -18.71 -8.33
CA VAL A 32 8.55 -17.95 -8.70
C VAL A 32 8.19 -17.01 -7.55
N ASP A 33 8.29 -15.70 -7.79
CA ASP A 33 7.89 -14.68 -6.83
C ASP A 33 6.40 -14.35 -6.94
N LEU A 34 5.61 -14.88 -6.01
CA LEU A 34 4.17 -14.60 -5.96
C LEU A 34 3.85 -13.16 -5.58
N ASN A 35 4.72 -12.44 -4.86
CA ASN A 35 4.48 -11.01 -4.59
C ASN A 35 4.53 -10.21 -5.90
N SER A 36 5.46 -10.54 -6.79
CA SER A 36 5.56 -9.96 -8.13
C SER A 36 4.44 -10.39 -9.09
N ILE A 37 3.70 -11.48 -8.82
CA ILE A 37 2.61 -11.93 -9.71
C ILE A 37 1.25 -11.41 -9.21
N LEU A 38 1.01 -11.58 -7.91
CA LEU A 38 -0.29 -11.33 -7.28
C LEU A 38 -0.38 -9.96 -6.62
N GLY A 39 0.73 -9.24 -6.47
CA GLY A 39 0.76 -7.87 -5.99
C GLY A 39 0.23 -6.86 -7.02
N LEU A 40 -0.26 -5.74 -6.54
CA LEU A 40 -0.82 -4.67 -7.36
C LEU A 40 0.28 -3.83 -8.00
N HIS A 41 0.42 -3.94 -9.32
CA HIS A 41 1.33 -3.11 -10.11
C HIS A 41 0.65 -1.84 -10.59
N PHE A 42 1.45 -0.84 -10.97
CA PHE A 42 0.90 0.33 -11.64
C PHE A 42 0.25 -0.06 -12.97
N PHE A 43 -0.89 0.52 -13.31
CA PHE A 43 -1.70 0.06 -14.46
C PHE A 43 -1.02 0.19 -15.85
N LYS A 44 0.10 0.93 -15.95
CA LYS A 44 0.93 1.01 -17.16
C LYS A 44 2.09 0.00 -17.17
N SER A 45 2.28 -0.77 -16.10
CA SER A 45 3.24 -1.87 -16.06
C SER A 45 2.78 -3.01 -16.97
N GLU A 46 3.73 -3.69 -17.59
CA GLU A 46 3.46 -4.93 -18.35
C GLU A 46 2.99 -6.08 -17.43
N ASN A 47 3.33 -6.01 -16.14
CA ASN A 47 2.94 -7.01 -15.12
C ASN A 47 1.55 -6.72 -14.51
N PHE A 48 0.86 -5.66 -14.95
CA PHE A 48 -0.43 -5.30 -14.39
C PHE A 48 -1.55 -6.22 -14.87
N HIS A 49 -2.39 -6.64 -13.93
CA HIS A 49 -3.60 -7.37 -14.21
C HIS A 49 -4.75 -6.96 -13.28
N LEU A 50 -6.00 -6.96 -13.78
CA LEU A 50 -7.17 -6.51 -13.02
C LEU A 50 -7.43 -7.30 -11.73
N TYR A 51 -7.10 -8.59 -11.69
CA TYR A 51 -7.28 -9.41 -10.49
C TYR A 51 -6.42 -8.92 -9.31
N GLN A 52 -5.36 -8.15 -9.58
CA GLN A 52 -4.46 -7.62 -8.55
C GLN A 52 -5.14 -6.64 -7.60
N TYR A 53 -6.27 -6.03 -7.99
CA TYR A 53 -7.09 -5.22 -7.07
C TYR A 53 -7.69 -6.03 -5.90
N VAL A 54 -7.66 -7.36 -5.98
CA VAL A 54 -8.10 -8.27 -4.92
C VAL A 54 -6.94 -9.11 -4.40
N THR A 55 -6.13 -9.70 -5.29
CA THR A 55 -5.09 -10.66 -4.86
C THR A 55 -3.99 -10.02 -4.01
N TYR A 56 -3.71 -8.72 -4.20
CA TYR A 56 -2.70 -8.02 -3.41
C TYR A 56 -3.01 -8.02 -1.90
N MET A 57 -4.30 -8.06 -1.55
CA MET A 57 -4.78 -8.11 -0.17
C MET A 57 -4.34 -9.37 0.57
N PHE A 58 -3.92 -10.41 -0.17
CA PHE A 58 -3.50 -11.70 0.36
C PHE A 58 -1.99 -11.92 0.32
N MET A 59 -1.25 -10.98 -0.28
CA MET A 59 0.21 -11.01 -0.37
C MET A 59 0.83 -10.19 0.75
N HIS A 60 2.02 -10.57 1.22
CA HIS A 60 2.69 -9.89 2.33
C HIS A 60 4.20 -9.90 2.14
N GLY A 61 4.82 -8.73 2.33
CA GLY A 61 6.27 -8.55 2.22
C GLY A 61 7.11 -9.20 3.32
N GLY A 62 6.51 -9.96 4.24
CA GLY A 62 7.24 -10.67 5.29
C GLY A 62 6.38 -11.00 6.52
N PHE A 63 6.99 -11.72 7.46
CA PHE A 63 6.33 -12.18 8.69
C PHE A 63 5.75 -11.04 9.53
N TRP A 64 6.54 -10.01 9.83
CA TRP A 64 6.08 -8.90 10.67
C TRP A 64 4.96 -8.11 10.01
N HIS A 65 5.01 -7.95 8.68
CA HIS A 65 3.94 -7.31 7.93
C HIS A 65 2.63 -8.11 8.04
N LEU A 66 2.67 -9.44 7.87
CA LEU A 66 1.50 -10.30 8.09
C LEU A 66 1.02 -10.24 9.54
N PHE A 67 1.93 -10.35 10.50
CA PHE A 67 1.61 -10.40 11.93
C PHE A 67 0.78 -9.20 12.37
N PHE A 68 1.24 -7.97 12.07
CA PHE A 68 0.50 -6.77 12.49
C PHE A 68 -0.85 -6.62 11.78
N ASN A 69 -0.95 -6.99 10.51
CA ASN A 69 -2.23 -7.01 9.78
C ASN A 69 -3.22 -7.99 10.42
N MET A 70 -2.79 -9.22 10.66
CA MET A 70 -3.66 -10.27 11.22
C MET A 70 -3.96 -10.03 12.70
N TYR A 71 -3.04 -9.44 13.45
CA TYR A 71 -3.27 -9.02 14.83
C TYR A 71 -4.35 -7.94 14.92
N ALA A 72 -4.28 -6.90 14.10
CA ALA A 72 -5.31 -5.87 14.03
C ALA A 72 -6.65 -6.44 13.55
N LEU A 73 -6.64 -7.30 12.52
CA LEU A 73 -7.84 -7.97 12.02
C LEU A 73 -8.48 -8.87 13.10
N PHE A 74 -7.67 -9.59 13.87
CA PHE A 74 -8.14 -10.40 15.00
C PHE A 74 -8.80 -9.51 16.07
N MET A 75 -8.10 -8.46 16.52
CA MET A 75 -8.56 -7.62 17.62
C MET A 75 -9.84 -6.86 17.29
N PHE A 76 -9.90 -6.24 16.11
CA PHE A 76 -11.01 -5.35 15.74
C PHE A 76 -12.06 -6.05 14.87
N GLY A 77 -11.62 -6.93 13.97
CA GLY A 77 -12.49 -7.62 13.03
C GLY A 77 -13.46 -8.58 13.71
N ILE A 78 -13.05 -9.27 14.79
CA ILE A 78 -13.95 -10.18 15.53
C ILE A 78 -15.17 -9.42 16.06
N ILE A 79 -14.96 -8.25 16.64
CA ILE A 79 -16.03 -7.43 17.24
C ILE A 79 -16.98 -6.94 16.15
N LEU A 80 -16.45 -6.48 15.01
CA LEU A 80 -17.27 -6.05 13.88
C LEU A 80 -18.04 -7.21 13.24
N GLU A 81 -17.42 -8.38 13.08
CA GLU A 81 -18.08 -9.56 12.54
C GLU A 81 -19.22 -10.05 13.46
N GLN A 82 -19.04 -9.98 14.78
CA GLN A 82 -20.12 -10.30 15.74
C GLN A 82 -21.33 -9.38 15.59
N VAL A 83 -21.11 -8.12 15.22
CA VAL A 83 -22.17 -7.11 15.09
C VAL A 83 -22.87 -7.20 13.73
N TRP A 84 -22.11 -7.45 12.66
CA TRP A 84 -22.65 -7.41 11.30
C TRP A 84 -22.97 -8.78 10.71
N GLY A 85 -22.42 -9.84 11.29
CA GLY A 85 -22.36 -11.17 10.68
C GLY A 85 -21.30 -11.26 9.57
N SER A 86 -20.86 -12.49 9.29
CA SER A 86 -19.77 -12.80 8.36
C SER A 86 -19.96 -12.21 6.96
N LYS A 87 -21.18 -12.24 6.41
CA LYS A 87 -21.46 -11.73 5.06
C LYS A 87 -21.17 -10.24 4.94
N ARG A 88 -21.75 -9.42 5.83
CA ARG A 88 -21.55 -7.96 5.81
C ARG A 88 -20.10 -7.60 6.13
N PHE A 89 -19.49 -8.28 7.10
CA PHE A 89 -18.08 -8.08 7.42
C PHE A 89 -17.17 -8.33 6.21
N LEU A 90 -17.37 -9.42 5.46
CA LEU A 90 -16.58 -9.69 4.26
C LEU A 90 -16.80 -8.65 3.15
N ILE A 91 -18.04 -8.22 2.91
CA ILE A 91 -18.30 -7.14 1.94
C ILE A 91 -17.54 -5.88 2.36
N PHE A 92 -17.60 -5.52 3.65
CA PHE A 92 -16.86 -4.36 4.17
C PHE A 92 -15.35 -4.50 4.00
N TYR A 93 -14.79 -5.66 4.35
CA TYR A 93 -13.36 -5.96 4.21
C TYR A 93 -12.89 -5.83 2.75
N PHE A 94 -13.62 -6.40 1.80
CA PHE A 94 -13.26 -6.30 0.38
C PHE A 94 -13.48 -4.91 -0.21
N VAL A 95 -14.56 -4.21 0.14
CA VAL A 95 -14.79 -2.84 -0.36
C VAL A 95 -13.70 -1.89 0.13
N THR A 96 -13.29 -2.01 1.39
CA THR A 96 -12.21 -1.17 1.94
C THR A 96 -10.84 -1.52 1.36
N GLY A 97 -10.57 -2.81 1.13
CA GLY A 97 -9.36 -3.25 0.42
C GLY A 97 -9.30 -2.79 -1.04
N ILE A 98 -10.38 -2.97 -1.81
CA ILE A 98 -10.44 -2.49 -3.21
C ILE A 98 -10.40 -0.96 -3.26
N GLY A 99 -11.08 -0.29 -2.33
CA GLY A 99 -11.03 1.16 -2.18
C GLY A 99 -9.62 1.70 -1.90
N ALA A 100 -8.88 1.03 -1.01
CA ALA A 100 -7.47 1.32 -0.78
C ALA A 100 -6.63 1.18 -2.05
N ALA A 101 -6.83 0.11 -2.83
CA ALA A 101 -6.15 -0.09 -4.11
C ALA A 101 -6.48 1.00 -5.14
N LEU A 102 -7.73 1.48 -5.20
CA LEU A 102 -8.12 2.57 -6.10
C LEU A 102 -7.43 3.89 -5.74
N VAL A 103 -7.42 4.25 -4.46
CA VAL A 103 -6.74 5.46 -3.96
C VAL A 103 -5.24 5.36 -4.16
N HIS A 104 -4.66 4.20 -3.86
CA HIS A 104 -3.26 3.89 -4.11
C HIS A 104 -2.88 4.07 -5.59
N THR A 105 -3.66 3.51 -6.52
CA THR A 105 -3.42 3.68 -7.96
C THR A 105 -3.54 5.14 -8.40
N ALA A 106 -4.51 5.88 -7.86
CA ALA A 106 -4.66 7.31 -8.15
C ALA A 106 -3.45 8.14 -7.69
N VAL A 107 -2.92 7.86 -6.48
CA VAL A 107 -1.71 8.53 -5.98
C VAL A 107 -0.49 8.16 -6.81
N ASN A 108 -0.31 6.88 -7.13
CA ASN A 108 0.76 6.44 -8.03
C ASN A 108 0.71 7.14 -9.39
N TYR A 109 -0.47 7.36 -9.94
CA TYR A 109 -0.62 8.10 -11.20
C TYR A 109 -0.04 9.52 -11.10
N THR A 110 -0.29 10.23 -10.00
CA THR A 110 0.23 11.59 -9.81
C THR A 110 1.76 11.65 -9.66
N GLN A 111 2.39 10.57 -9.20
CA GLN A 111 3.83 10.51 -8.99
C GLN A 111 4.59 9.97 -10.22
N ILE A 112 4.07 8.92 -10.85
CA ILE A 112 4.76 8.20 -11.95
C ILE A 112 4.62 8.93 -13.29
N ILE A 113 3.49 9.60 -13.56
CA ILE A 113 3.27 10.25 -14.86
C ILE A 113 4.25 11.41 -15.13
N PRO A 114 4.52 12.33 -14.19
CA PRO A 114 5.56 13.35 -14.37
C PRO A 114 6.93 12.73 -14.64
N MET A 115 7.31 11.67 -13.91
CA MET A 115 8.56 10.94 -14.14
C MET A 115 8.67 10.41 -15.57
N ILE A 116 7.62 9.74 -16.08
CA ILE A 116 7.60 9.23 -17.46
C ILE A 116 7.74 10.36 -18.48
N ARG A 117 7.05 11.49 -18.28
CA ARG A 117 7.13 12.64 -19.18
C ARG A 117 8.53 13.26 -19.21
N ASP A 118 9.12 13.43 -18.03
CA ASP A 118 10.44 14.04 -17.90
C ASP A 118 11.53 13.10 -18.45
N ALA A 119 11.36 11.79 -18.28
CA ALA A 119 12.18 10.77 -18.93
C ALA A 119 12.08 10.82 -20.45
N HIS A 120 10.88 10.91 -21.03
CA HIS A 120 10.73 11.05 -22.47
C HIS A 120 11.41 12.32 -23.00
N SER A 121 11.32 13.42 -22.24
CA SER A 121 11.99 14.68 -22.60
C SER A 121 13.51 14.50 -22.62
N PHE A 122 14.06 13.81 -21.62
CA PHE A 122 15.48 13.45 -21.57
C PHE A 122 15.89 12.51 -22.70
N ILE A 123 15.17 11.41 -22.93
CA ILE A 123 15.52 10.39 -23.93
C ILE A 123 15.49 10.98 -25.35
N ASN A 124 14.54 11.88 -25.65
CA ASN A 124 14.44 12.51 -26.96
C ASN A 124 15.51 13.59 -27.21
N THR A 125 16.09 14.17 -26.15
CA THR A 125 17.15 15.17 -26.27
C THR A 125 18.15 15.01 -25.12
N PRO A 126 18.99 13.96 -25.14
CA PRO A 126 19.86 13.64 -24.02
C PRO A 126 20.86 14.75 -23.74
N SER A 127 20.90 15.20 -22.48
CA SER A 127 21.88 16.18 -22.00
C SER A 127 22.19 15.96 -20.52
N PRO A 128 23.40 16.32 -20.06
CA PRO A 128 23.76 16.28 -18.65
C PRO A 128 22.78 17.07 -17.77
N GLU A 129 22.28 18.20 -18.26
CA GLU A 129 21.35 19.08 -17.54
C GLU A 129 19.99 18.42 -17.32
N LEU A 130 19.39 17.85 -18.39
CA LEU A 130 18.10 17.15 -18.29
C LEU A 130 18.22 15.86 -17.48
N PHE A 131 19.35 15.15 -17.59
CA PHE A 131 19.59 13.98 -16.75
C PHE A 131 19.69 14.37 -15.27
N ASN A 132 20.48 15.38 -14.92
CA ASN A 132 20.56 15.88 -13.55
C ASN A 132 19.21 16.37 -13.01
N ALA A 133 18.41 17.03 -13.84
CA ALA A 133 17.05 17.44 -13.48
C ALA A 133 16.14 16.22 -13.18
N PHE A 134 16.18 15.19 -14.03
CA PHE A 134 15.46 13.95 -13.81
C PHE A 134 15.86 13.26 -12.50
N ILE A 135 17.17 13.09 -12.28
CA ILE A 135 17.72 12.45 -11.07
C ILE A 135 17.25 13.18 -9.81
N ARG A 136 17.34 14.51 -9.79
CA ARG A 136 16.95 15.32 -8.62
C ARG A 136 15.45 15.32 -8.35
N ALA A 137 14.63 15.23 -9.39
CA ALA A 137 13.18 15.26 -9.26
C ALA A 137 12.59 13.90 -8.87
N HIS A 138 13.13 12.81 -9.40
CA HIS A 138 12.47 11.49 -9.38
C HIS A 138 13.24 10.41 -8.62
N ILE A 139 14.44 10.71 -8.13
CA ILE A 139 15.23 9.80 -7.30
C ILE A 139 15.45 10.47 -5.93
N SER A 140 14.87 9.89 -4.88
CA SER A 140 14.88 10.50 -3.54
C SER A 140 16.25 10.46 -2.85
N ASP A 141 17.06 9.44 -3.12
CA ASP A 141 18.43 9.31 -2.59
C ASP A 141 19.40 8.76 -3.66
N PRO A 142 19.79 9.59 -4.64
CA PRO A 142 20.65 9.15 -5.72
C PRO A 142 22.09 8.91 -5.25
N ASN A 143 22.69 7.81 -5.70
CA ASN A 143 24.10 7.50 -5.43
C ASN A 143 25.01 8.67 -5.84
N ARG A 144 25.96 9.05 -4.98
CA ARG A 144 26.93 10.12 -5.23
C ARG A 144 27.70 9.94 -6.55
N GLU A 145 27.95 8.70 -6.95
CA GLU A 145 28.61 8.37 -8.22
C GLU A 145 27.83 8.90 -9.44
N ILE A 146 26.50 8.99 -9.37
CA ILE A 146 25.66 9.56 -10.43
C ILE A 146 26.03 11.03 -10.67
N PHE A 147 26.30 11.80 -9.62
CA PHE A 147 26.71 13.20 -9.77
C PHE A 147 28.15 13.35 -10.29
N THR A 148 29.04 12.42 -9.94
CA THR A 148 30.38 12.35 -10.53
C THR A 148 30.29 12.06 -12.03
N PHE A 149 29.43 11.12 -12.42
CA PHE A 149 29.13 10.80 -13.81
C PHE A 149 28.54 12.00 -14.56
N ILE A 150 27.54 12.68 -14.01
CA ILE A 150 26.95 13.91 -14.58
C ILE A 150 28.03 14.96 -14.83
N LYS A 151 28.92 15.18 -13.84
CA LYS A 151 30.00 16.15 -13.96
C LYS A 151 30.99 15.76 -15.06
N ALA A 152 31.38 14.50 -15.14
CA ALA A 152 32.26 14.01 -16.21
C ALA A 152 31.59 14.22 -17.58
N TRP A 153 30.32 13.87 -17.72
CA TRP A 153 29.57 14.02 -18.98
C TRP A 153 29.42 15.48 -19.40
N SER A 154 29.26 16.39 -18.45
CA SER A 154 29.19 17.84 -18.75
C SER A 154 30.45 18.39 -19.44
N LEU A 155 31.59 17.71 -19.29
CA LEU A 155 32.85 18.06 -19.97
C LEU A 155 32.93 17.49 -21.39
N THR A 156 32.17 16.44 -21.68
CA THR A 156 32.12 15.74 -22.98
C THR A 156 30.67 15.50 -23.44
N PRO A 157 29.87 16.55 -23.72
CA PRO A 157 28.42 16.41 -23.90
C PRO A 157 27.99 15.49 -25.06
N ASN A 158 28.82 15.36 -26.08
CA ASN A 158 28.56 14.55 -27.27
C ASN A 158 29.11 13.11 -27.17
N ASP A 159 29.61 12.70 -26.00
CA ASP A 159 30.10 11.34 -25.78
C ASP A 159 28.94 10.33 -25.83
N LEU A 160 28.96 9.47 -26.85
CA LEU A 160 27.89 8.50 -27.10
C LEU A 160 27.78 7.44 -26.01
N ASP A 161 28.88 7.05 -25.38
CA ASP A 161 28.86 6.03 -24.33
C ASP A 161 28.18 6.59 -23.07
N MET A 162 28.48 7.84 -22.74
CA MET A 162 27.83 8.52 -21.61
C MET A 162 26.34 8.75 -21.87
N ILE A 163 25.96 9.18 -23.09
CA ILE A 163 24.55 9.30 -23.49
C ILE A 163 23.81 7.97 -23.30
N ASN A 164 24.36 6.88 -23.84
CA ASN A 164 23.73 5.56 -23.76
C ASN A 164 23.60 5.05 -22.32
N GLN A 165 24.64 5.25 -21.50
CA GLN A 165 24.58 4.89 -20.08
C GLN A 165 23.50 5.67 -19.34
N ALA A 166 23.39 6.98 -19.57
CA ALA A 166 22.37 7.80 -18.93
C ALA A 166 20.94 7.39 -19.35
N ILE A 167 20.72 7.10 -20.64
CA ILE A 167 19.44 6.56 -21.14
C ILE A 167 19.11 5.22 -20.48
N GLN A 168 20.08 4.31 -20.35
CA GLN A 168 19.88 3.03 -19.68
C GLN A 168 19.51 3.21 -18.21
N MET A 169 20.16 4.13 -17.49
CA MET A 169 19.83 4.44 -16.09
C MET A 169 18.39 4.94 -15.94
N VAL A 170 17.96 5.87 -16.81
CA VAL A 170 16.58 6.38 -16.78
C VAL A 170 15.56 5.29 -17.10
N ASN A 171 15.78 4.50 -18.14
CA ASN A 171 14.89 3.39 -18.50
C ASN A 171 14.80 2.34 -17.40
N ALA A 172 15.94 1.98 -16.78
CA ALA A 172 15.97 1.03 -15.67
C ALA A 172 15.18 1.54 -14.46
N HIS A 173 15.31 2.83 -14.12
CA HIS A 173 14.56 3.45 -13.02
C HIS A 173 13.05 3.44 -13.27
N ILE A 174 12.62 3.78 -14.49
CA ILE A 174 11.20 3.74 -14.87
C ILE A 174 10.66 2.32 -14.75
N GLN A 175 11.35 1.35 -15.35
CA GLN A 175 10.91 -0.05 -15.32
C GLN A 175 10.85 -0.60 -13.91
N MET A 176 11.85 -0.30 -13.07
CA MET A 176 11.81 -0.64 -11.66
C MET A 176 10.56 -0.04 -11.00
N THR A 177 10.35 1.27 -11.14
CA THR A 177 9.24 1.98 -10.49
C THR A 177 7.86 1.43 -10.92
N LEU A 178 7.68 1.15 -12.21
CA LEU A 178 6.43 0.58 -12.73
C LEU A 178 6.15 -0.83 -12.20
N ASN A 179 7.22 -1.60 -11.98
CA ASN A 179 7.14 -3.03 -11.66
C ASN A 179 7.25 -3.32 -10.16
N ILE A 180 7.32 -2.32 -9.28
CA ILE A 180 7.25 -2.54 -7.83
C ILE A 180 5.81 -2.97 -7.46
N PRO A 181 5.60 -4.22 -6.99
CA PRO A 181 4.28 -4.66 -6.57
C PRO A 181 3.92 -4.07 -5.22
N THR A 182 2.65 -3.67 -5.07
CA THR A 182 2.07 -3.39 -3.76
C THR A 182 1.39 -4.62 -3.20
N VAL A 183 1.64 -4.93 -1.94
CA VAL A 183 1.12 -6.12 -1.25
C VAL A 183 0.65 -5.74 0.15
N GLY A 184 -0.39 -6.40 0.64
CA GLY A 184 -0.81 -6.31 2.04
C GLY A 184 -2.32 -6.10 2.22
N ALA A 185 -2.85 -6.70 3.28
CA ALA A 185 -4.24 -6.52 3.71
C ALA A 185 -4.53 -5.14 4.36
N SER A 186 -3.50 -4.30 4.54
CA SER A 186 -3.53 -3.16 5.44
C SER A 186 -4.59 -2.12 5.08
N GLY A 187 -4.86 -1.88 3.81
CA GLY A 187 -5.97 -1.02 3.38
C GLY A 187 -7.33 -1.47 3.97
N ALA A 188 -7.63 -2.76 3.89
CA ALA A 188 -8.85 -3.30 4.49
C ALA A 188 -8.83 -3.25 6.02
N VAL A 189 -7.68 -3.52 6.63
CA VAL A 189 -7.48 -3.46 8.10
C VAL A 189 -7.68 -2.03 8.61
N PHE A 190 -7.20 -1.01 7.90
CA PHE A 190 -7.44 0.40 8.25
C PHE A 190 -8.92 0.79 8.10
N GLY A 191 -9.62 0.23 7.11
CA GLY A 191 -11.09 0.31 7.03
C GLY A 191 -11.78 -0.30 8.25
N VAL A 192 -11.36 -1.50 8.67
CA VAL A 192 -11.84 -2.19 9.89
C VAL A 192 -11.56 -1.35 11.14
N LEU A 193 -10.36 -0.80 11.26
CA LEU A 193 -9.96 0.03 12.39
C LEU A 193 -10.83 1.30 12.48
N LEU A 194 -11.06 1.98 11.35
CA LEU A 194 -11.97 3.11 11.28
C LEU A 194 -13.38 2.73 11.75
N ALA A 195 -13.93 1.63 11.21
CA ALA A 195 -15.27 1.18 11.59
C ALA A 195 -15.40 0.90 13.07
N PHE A 196 -14.38 0.26 13.65
CA PHE A 196 -14.32 0.04 15.08
C PHE A 196 -14.32 1.36 15.87
N GLY A 197 -13.49 2.33 15.49
CA GLY A 197 -13.45 3.65 16.13
C GLY A 197 -14.77 4.43 16.03
N MET A 198 -15.53 4.24 14.95
CA MET A 198 -16.83 4.90 14.73
C MET A 198 -17.99 4.21 15.48
N LEU A 199 -17.98 2.89 15.56
CA LEU A 199 -19.05 2.11 16.21
C LEU A 199 -18.84 1.94 17.71
N PHE A 200 -17.58 1.85 18.15
CA PHE A 200 -17.19 1.62 19.54
C PHE A 200 -16.29 2.75 20.08
N PRO A 201 -16.68 4.03 19.93
CA PRO A 201 -15.78 5.17 20.11
C PRO A 201 -15.22 5.33 21.53
N ASN A 202 -15.91 4.78 22.54
CA ASN A 202 -15.52 4.88 23.95
C ASN A 202 -14.86 3.60 24.50
N THR A 203 -14.71 2.54 23.70
CA THR A 203 -13.98 1.34 24.11
C THR A 203 -12.53 1.69 24.42
N GLN A 204 -12.05 1.27 25.58
CA GLN A 204 -10.67 1.50 25.99
C GLN A 204 -9.77 0.43 25.38
N LEU A 205 -8.79 0.88 24.59
CA LEU A 205 -7.72 0.06 24.03
C LEU A 205 -6.49 0.27 24.89
N MET A 206 -5.89 -0.82 25.35
CA MET A 206 -4.61 -0.76 26.05
C MET A 206 -3.49 -0.71 25.03
N LEU A 207 -2.72 0.38 25.01
CA LEU A 207 -1.48 0.44 24.23
C LEU A 207 -0.48 -0.59 24.78
N LEU A 208 0.35 -1.18 23.91
CA LEU A 208 1.35 -2.14 24.37
C LEU A 208 2.50 -1.44 25.11
N ILE A 209 2.94 -0.29 24.58
CA ILE A 209 4.08 0.47 25.11
C ILE A 209 3.86 1.97 24.85
N PRO A 210 3.80 2.83 25.89
CA PRO A 210 3.54 2.51 27.29
C PRO A 210 2.10 2.00 27.49
N PRO A 211 1.80 1.23 28.56
CA PRO A 211 0.48 0.66 28.82
C PRO A 211 -0.53 1.72 29.30
N ILE A 212 -0.93 2.59 28.39
CA ILE A 212 -1.89 3.68 28.62
C ILE A 212 -3.19 3.33 27.93
N PRO A 213 -4.32 3.27 28.66
CA PRO A 213 -5.62 3.06 28.05
C PRO A 213 -6.03 4.31 27.26
N ILE A 214 -6.38 4.12 26.00
CA ILE A 214 -6.88 5.19 25.11
C ILE A 214 -8.25 4.79 24.55
N LYS A 215 -9.17 5.75 24.45
CA LYS A 215 -10.46 5.48 23.80
C LYS A 215 -10.26 5.25 22.30
N ALA A 216 -10.97 4.28 21.74
CA ALA A 216 -10.85 3.89 20.33
C ALA A 216 -10.94 5.08 19.37
N LYS A 217 -11.86 6.04 19.60
CA LYS A 217 -11.97 7.24 18.74
C LYS A 217 -10.67 8.06 18.68
N TYR A 218 -9.95 8.19 19.79
CA TYR A 218 -8.70 8.93 19.82
C TYR A 218 -7.57 8.13 19.21
N PHE A 219 -7.52 6.81 19.47
CA PHE A 219 -6.55 5.94 18.82
C PHE A 219 -6.66 5.99 17.30
N VAL A 220 -7.87 5.82 16.76
CA VAL A 220 -8.12 5.85 15.31
C VAL A 220 -7.85 7.23 14.71
N LEU A 221 -8.25 8.31 15.39
CA LEU A 221 -8.00 9.67 14.91
C LEU A 221 -6.51 10.00 14.88
N LEU A 222 -5.78 9.67 15.96
CA LEU A 222 -4.34 9.89 16.04
C LEU A 222 -3.59 9.04 15.02
N TYR A 223 -3.96 7.77 14.87
CA TYR A 223 -3.27 6.88 13.94
C TYR A 223 -3.55 7.27 12.48
N GLY A 224 -4.81 7.56 12.12
CA GLY A 224 -5.13 8.10 10.80
C GLY A 224 -4.49 9.46 10.52
N GLY A 225 -4.40 10.33 11.53
CA GLY A 225 -3.68 11.60 11.43
C GLY A 225 -2.18 11.44 11.24
N LEU A 226 -1.56 10.47 11.92
CA LEU A 226 -0.15 10.11 11.73
C LEU A 226 0.09 9.56 10.31
N GLU A 227 -0.77 8.67 9.81
CA GLU A 227 -0.68 8.18 8.44
C GLU A 227 -0.76 9.32 7.43
N LEU A 228 -1.68 10.28 7.61
CA LEU A 228 -1.77 11.47 6.76
C LEU A 228 -0.51 12.34 6.85
N PHE A 229 0.02 12.54 8.05
CA PHE A 229 1.25 13.30 8.25
C PHE A 229 2.44 12.64 7.54
N LEU A 230 2.60 11.32 7.70
CA LEU A 230 3.67 10.56 7.05
C LEU A 230 3.49 10.51 5.53
N ALA A 231 2.25 10.40 5.04
CA ALA A 231 1.93 10.47 3.63
C ALA A 231 2.41 11.78 2.98
N LEU A 232 2.39 12.88 3.73
CA LEU A 232 2.82 14.21 3.24
C LEU A 232 4.32 14.48 3.44
N GLN A 233 4.98 13.80 4.39
CA GLN A 233 6.35 14.12 4.79
C GLN A 233 7.43 13.14 4.33
N GLN A 234 7.08 11.92 3.94
CA GLN A 234 8.07 10.90 3.57
C GLN A 234 8.04 10.58 2.08
N PRO A 235 8.76 11.34 1.24
CA PRO A 235 9.00 10.99 -0.16
C PRO A 235 9.47 9.54 -0.30
N GLY A 236 8.85 8.77 -1.19
CA GLY A 236 9.16 7.35 -1.41
C GLY A 236 8.25 6.37 -0.66
N SER A 237 7.73 6.68 0.54
CA SER A 237 6.78 5.83 1.27
C SER A 237 5.33 6.33 1.24
N GLN A 238 5.11 7.55 0.71
CA GLN A 238 3.79 8.22 0.63
C GLN A 238 2.67 7.30 0.14
N ILE A 239 2.98 6.50 -0.89
CA ILE A 239 2.05 5.64 -1.60
C ILE A 239 1.39 4.63 -0.65
N ALA A 240 2.16 4.03 0.27
CA ALA A 240 1.65 3.07 1.24
C ALA A 240 0.71 3.73 2.26
N HIS A 241 1.08 4.93 2.75
CA HIS A 241 0.24 5.68 3.68
C HIS A 241 -1.09 6.11 3.06
N PHE A 242 -1.08 6.54 1.78
CA PHE A 242 -2.32 6.85 1.07
C PHE A 242 -3.21 5.62 0.81
N ALA A 243 -2.63 4.43 0.66
CA ALA A 243 -3.43 3.19 0.60
C ALA A 243 -4.20 2.97 1.91
N HIS A 244 -3.56 3.16 3.07
CA HIS A 244 -4.22 3.06 4.38
C HIS A 244 -5.36 4.07 4.52
N LEU A 245 -5.11 5.33 4.17
CA LEU A 245 -6.13 6.39 4.18
C LEU A 245 -7.26 6.10 3.20
N GLY A 246 -6.97 5.49 2.05
CA GLY A 246 -7.98 5.04 1.10
C GLY A 246 -8.91 3.97 1.69
N GLY A 247 -8.36 3.02 2.43
CA GLY A 247 -9.13 2.05 3.21
C GLY A 247 -10.06 2.69 4.23
N MET A 248 -9.56 3.67 4.97
CA MET A 248 -10.37 4.47 5.90
C MET A 248 -11.46 5.26 5.16
N LEU A 249 -11.15 5.92 4.04
CA LEU A 249 -12.11 6.68 3.25
C LEU A 249 -13.28 5.80 2.79
N PHE A 250 -12.99 4.67 2.16
CA PHE A 250 -14.04 3.75 1.69
C PHE A 250 -14.81 3.11 2.86
N GLY A 251 -14.13 2.86 3.99
CA GLY A 251 -14.79 2.39 5.21
C GLY A 251 -15.81 3.42 5.72
N TYR A 252 -15.42 4.70 5.75
CA TYR A 252 -16.32 5.79 6.12
C TYR A 252 -17.52 5.86 5.18
N LEU A 253 -17.27 5.92 3.87
CA LEU A 253 -18.32 6.01 2.85
C LEU A 253 -19.33 4.86 2.97
N MET A 254 -18.84 3.64 3.15
CA MET A 254 -19.68 2.45 3.29
C MET A 254 -20.52 2.48 4.58
N LEU A 255 -19.94 2.90 5.72
CA LEU A 255 -20.70 3.06 6.96
C LEU A 255 -21.77 4.15 6.85
N ARG A 256 -21.48 5.25 6.13
CA ARG A 256 -22.46 6.30 5.87
C ARG A 256 -23.60 5.80 5.00
N TYR A 257 -23.30 5.03 3.96
CA TYR A 257 -24.29 4.38 3.11
C TYR A 257 -25.17 3.42 3.91
N TRP A 258 -24.57 2.55 4.72
CA TRP A 258 -25.27 1.60 5.56
C TRP A 258 -26.15 2.24 6.65
N ARG A 259 -25.75 3.38 7.21
CA ARG A 259 -26.57 4.14 8.17
C ARG A 259 -27.84 4.75 7.57
N TYR A 260 -27.88 4.96 6.25
CA TYR A 260 -29.07 5.47 5.57
C TYR A 260 -30.19 4.41 5.51
N ASP A 261 -29.83 3.13 5.53
CA ASP A 261 -30.75 1.99 5.48
C ASP A 261 -31.21 1.59 6.91
N ARG A 262 -32.07 2.43 7.50
CA ARG A 262 -32.47 2.39 8.92
C ARG A 262 -33.21 1.13 9.39
N ASN A 263 -33.48 0.17 8.52
CA ASN A 263 -34.27 -1.02 8.89
C ASN A 263 -33.45 -2.20 9.42
N THR A 264 -32.11 -2.14 9.47
CA THR A 264 -31.29 -3.32 9.80
C THR A 264 -30.06 -3.06 10.68
N PHE A 265 -29.98 -1.92 11.37
CA PHE A 265 -28.74 -1.48 12.01
C PHE A 265 -28.69 -1.51 13.53
N TYR A 266 -29.79 -1.80 14.24
CA TYR A 266 -29.80 -1.81 15.71
C TYR A 266 -30.74 -2.82 16.40
N TYR A 267 -31.29 -3.81 15.69
CA TYR A 267 -32.09 -4.88 16.31
C TYR A 267 -31.76 -6.24 15.70
#